data_AF-A0A1X3HDM2-F1
#
_entry.id   AF-A0A1X3HDM2-F1
#
_cell.length_a   1.000
_cell.length_b   1.000
_cell.length_c   1.000
_cell.angle_alpha   90.00
_cell.angle_beta   90.00
_cell.angle_gamma   90.00
#
_symmetry.space_group_name_H-M   'P 1'
#
loop_
_entity.id
_entity.type
_entity.pdbx_description
1 polymer ?
#
loop_
_entity_poly.entity_id
_entity_poly.type
_entity_poly.pdbx_seq_one_letter_code
_entity_poly.pdbx_strand_id
1 'polypeptide(L)'
;MRRCLYALWLPHVSQSGNIRAPKPNTWWQRAYAFLRFAEWQLQNHPSTDGSVFGKVKLLDVLNGFYPSNRGIERACKMALAVLVDAGERNVIADYPTFFGRTQRTEELAQGEPIREGAALVLPATPDAESSVEPFSDEFVTEFLRRALWIQENIADDMLDHLERDIHVRGQYKYWSSSSKQRQEELEAWRDRAELRRLKYSWRLGRASRVSDVWPPPDVPSLYIALGVLQGCNLGVVNACMGARSSEILAADDVGFGPVAGRYQSRTYKLVDEIGGQARDWPLHPVAERAIEIQRRLSLLLRPEGQNHLWIRLQGKKATRLTSATSVFRRTVEYLGLSHLLGSGTAHMHRWRHTVARLVALSVVGAPKVLFDLFGHKDIEMTLHYMMSDPTIAEEAMLVAKEMTYALAKSGITDLIEGGGSGPAAASLRQQLPRAMRMGGDEFDTGLSETAEVLTYEGKTWSLVREGVICTKGLGEYGPCTKGRGAPDPGACRTACDHRFELTIAKQQCKEILTALTRERQAADANGLEMLVENLDGQIVAELKRWDEVREQFLQDSDIRRVWEKSLK
;
A
#
# COMPACT_ATOMS: atom_id res chain seq x y z
N MET A 1 12.20 20.21 -39.00
CA MET A 1 10.80 19.89 -39.39
C MET A 1 10.35 18.45 -39.10
N ARG A 2 10.84 17.41 -39.80
CA ARG A 2 10.38 16.00 -39.61
C ARG A 2 10.48 15.51 -38.15
N ARG A 3 11.61 15.78 -37.50
CA ARG A 3 11.83 15.42 -36.08
C ARG A 3 10.85 16.13 -35.13
N CYS A 4 10.55 17.41 -35.39
CA CYS A 4 9.56 18.18 -34.63
C CYS A 4 8.14 17.60 -34.79
N LEU A 5 7.73 17.21 -36.01
CA LEU A 5 6.43 16.57 -36.24
C LEU A 5 6.29 15.23 -35.52
N TYR A 6 7.38 14.46 -35.48
CA TYR A 6 7.45 13.21 -34.72
C TYR A 6 7.37 13.48 -33.21
N ALA A 7 8.11 14.48 -32.71
CA ALA A 7 8.07 14.89 -31.30
C ALA A 7 6.66 15.32 -30.85
N LEU A 8 5.89 15.98 -31.72
CA LEU A 8 4.51 16.33 -31.43
C LEU A 8 3.57 15.11 -31.25
N TRP A 9 3.95 13.95 -31.80
CA TRP A 9 3.21 12.68 -31.66
C TRP A 9 3.60 11.91 -30.39
N LEU A 10 4.79 12.18 -29.85
CA LEU A 10 5.29 11.45 -28.69
C LEU A 10 4.57 11.87 -27.40
N PRO A 11 4.56 10.97 -26.39
CA PRO A 11 4.14 11.34 -25.04
C PRO A 11 4.97 12.52 -24.53
N HIS A 12 4.28 13.55 -24.04
CA HIS A 12 4.88 14.79 -23.55
C HIS A 12 4.32 15.14 -22.18
N VAL A 13 5.11 15.86 -21.40
CA VAL A 13 4.68 16.36 -20.10
C VAL A 13 3.72 17.52 -20.34
N SER A 14 2.47 17.34 -19.93
CA SER A 14 1.51 18.44 -19.94
C SER A 14 1.90 19.50 -18.90
N GLN A 15 1.39 20.73 -19.04
CA GLN A 15 1.54 21.78 -18.01
C GLN A 15 1.07 21.36 -16.60
N SER A 16 0.32 20.26 -16.48
CA SER A 16 -0.13 19.66 -15.22
C SER A 16 0.80 18.57 -14.66
N GLY A 17 2.01 18.40 -15.22
CA GLY A 17 3.00 17.40 -14.78
C GLY A 17 2.72 15.96 -15.21
N ASN A 18 1.58 15.69 -15.85
CA ASN A 18 1.22 14.35 -16.32
C ASN A 18 1.70 14.11 -17.76
N ILE A 19 2.28 12.93 -18.02
CA ILE A 19 2.63 12.45 -19.36
C ILE A 19 1.35 12.07 -20.11
N ARG A 20 1.13 12.66 -21.28
CA ARG A 20 -0.05 12.38 -22.12
C ARG A 20 0.36 12.02 -23.54
N ALA A 21 -0.21 10.94 -24.06
CA ALA A 21 -0.17 10.65 -25.50
C ALA A 21 -1.18 11.58 -26.23
N PRO A 22 -0.76 12.27 -27.30
CA PRO A 22 -1.66 13.13 -28.07
C PRO A 22 -2.70 12.29 -28.82
N LYS A 23 -3.97 12.72 -28.80
CA LYS A 23 -5.02 12.14 -29.65
C LYS A 23 -4.75 12.50 -31.13
N PRO A 24 -5.16 11.68 -32.12
CA PRO A 24 -4.90 11.94 -33.54
C PRO A 24 -5.32 13.34 -34.01
N ASN A 25 -6.52 13.80 -33.63
CA ASN A 25 -7.00 15.15 -33.99
C ASN A 25 -6.18 16.26 -33.32
N THR A 26 -5.76 16.06 -32.07
CA THR A 26 -4.92 17.01 -31.33
C THR A 26 -3.53 17.12 -31.93
N TRP A 27 -2.96 16.00 -32.37
CA TRP A 27 -1.70 16.01 -33.08
C TRP A 27 -1.81 16.73 -34.42
N TRP A 28 -2.84 16.42 -35.22
CA TRP A 28 -3.03 17.06 -36.53
C TRP A 28 -3.12 18.59 -36.40
N GLN A 29 -3.89 19.10 -35.43
CA GLN A 29 -4.00 20.54 -35.16
C GLN A 29 -2.66 21.17 -34.77
N ARG A 30 -1.84 20.48 -33.97
CA ARG A 30 -0.51 20.97 -33.53
C ARG A 30 0.51 20.90 -34.66
N ALA A 31 0.50 19.82 -35.44
CA ALA A 31 1.35 19.65 -36.61
C ALA A 31 1.06 20.72 -37.66
N TYR A 32 -0.23 20.97 -37.94
CA TYR A 32 -0.66 22.04 -38.84
C TYR A 32 -0.20 23.43 -38.35
N ALA A 33 -0.41 23.73 -37.06
CA ALA A 33 0.02 25.01 -36.49
C ALA A 33 1.56 25.18 -36.51
N PHE A 34 2.32 24.11 -36.23
CA PHE A 34 3.78 24.14 -36.30
C PHE A 34 4.28 24.33 -37.73
N LEU A 35 3.68 23.67 -38.73
CA LEU A 35 4.09 23.84 -40.12
C LEU A 35 3.84 25.26 -40.63
N ARG A 36 2.73 25.89 -40.22
CA ARG A 36 2.45 27.30 -40.51
C ARG A 36 3.46 28.23 -39.84
N PHE A 37 3.88 27.91 -38.62
CA PHE A 37 4.95 28.62 -37.93
C PHE A 37 6.29 28.49 -38.65
N ALA A 38 6.66 27.26 -39.04
CA ALA A 38 7.90 26.99 -39.76
C ALA A 38 7.93 27.68 -41.14
N GLU A 39 6.81 27.67 -41.87
CA GLU A 39 6.65 28.40 -43.13
C GLU A 39 6.88 29.91 -42.93
N TRP A 40 6.22 30.52 -41.94
CA TRP A 40 6.41 31.93 -41.63
C TRP A 40 7.85 32.24 -41.22
N GLN A 41 8.46 31.40 -40.39
CA GLN A 41 9.83 31.59 -39.94
C GLN A 41 10.84 31.52 -41.10
N LEU A 42 10.72 30.54 -41.99
CA LEU A 42 11.61 30.40 -43.14
C LEU A 42 11.49 31.58 -44.11
N GLN A 43 10.31 32.20 -44.21
CA GLN A 43 10.08 33.39 -45.04
C GLN A 43 10.63 34.68 -44.43
N ASN A 44 10.54 34.86 -43.10
CA ASN A 44 10.88 36.11 -42.43
C ASN A 44 12.28 36.13 -41.80
N HIS A 45 12.78 34.96 -41.40
CA HIS A 45 14.07 34.79 -40.73
C HIS A 45 14.81 33.55 -41.26
N PRO A 46 15.23 33.53 -42.53
CA PRO A 46 15.82 32.36 -43.16
C PRO A 46 17.09 31.90 -42.44
N SER A 47 17.10 30.63 -42.04
CA SER A 47 18.24 29.96 -41.41
C SER A 47 19.21 29.44 -42.47
N THR A 48 20.50 29.69 -42.30
CA THR A 48 21.55 29.21 -43.22
C THR A 48 21.87 27.73 -43.08
N ASP A 49 21.53 27.15 -41.93
CA ASP A 49 21.75 25.75 -41.52
C ASP A 49 20.48 24.88 -41.59
N GLY A 50 19.35 25.46 -42.02
CA GLY A 50 18.05 24.78 -42.09
C GLY A 50 17.34 24.60 -40.74
N SER A 51 17.80 25.28 -39.67
CA SER A 51 17.16 25.28 -38.35
C SER A 51 15.87 26.11 -38.33
N VAL A 52 14.82 25.60 -37.69
CA VAL A 52 13.54 26.30 -37.56
C VAL A 52 13.57 27.31 -36.42
N PHE A 53 14.33 27.05 -35.35
CA PHE A 53 14.30 27.90 -34.15
C PHE A 53 15.59 28.69 -33.90
N GLY A 54 16.69 28.38 -34.60
CA GLY A 54 18.03 28.87 -34.28
C GLY A 54 18.22 30.40 -34.29
N LYS A 55 17.42 31.14 -35.06
CA LYS A 55 17.51 32.62 -35.16
C LYS A 55 16.26 33.37 -34.70
N VAL A 56 15.23 32.66 -34.25
CA VAL A 56 13.93 33.28 -33.90
C VAL A 56 13.94 33.73 -32.44
N LYS A 57 13.63 35.00 -32.18
CA LYS A 57 13.43 35.52 -30.84
C LYS A 57 11.95 35.54 -30.47
N LEU A 58 11.65 35.52 -29.17
CA LEU A 58 10.27 35.60 -28.67
C LEU A 58 9.52 36.83 -29.19
N LEU A 59 10.21 37.97 -29.33
CA LEU A 59 9.63 39.20 -29.85
C LEU A 59 9.18 39.08 -31.32
N ASP A 60 9.91 38.31 -32.14
CA ASP A 60 9.54 38.07 -33.54
C ASP A 60 8.24 37.26 -33.63
N VAL A 61 8.06 36.29 -32.73
CA VAL A 61 6.85 35.47 -32.64
C VAL A 61 5.65 36.27 -32.12
N LEU A 62 5.86 37.09 -31.09
CA LEU A 62 4.81 37.90 -30.47
C LEU A 62 4.31 39.04 -31.38
N ASN A 63 5.22 39.69 -32.10
CA ASN A 63 4.90 40.87 -32.89
C ASN A 63 4.69 40.57 -34.39
N GLY A 64 5.17 39.43 -34.90
CA GLY A 64 5.03 39.04 -36.30
C GLY A 64 4.05 37.89 -36.52
N PHE A 65 4.32 36.73 -35.91
CA PHE A 65 3.58 35.50 -36.21
C PHE A 65 2.14 35.51 -35.66
N TYR A 66 1.96 35.77 -34.35
CA TYR A 66 0.63 35.70 -33.73
C TYR A 66 -0.38 36.74 -34.24
N PRO A 67 -0.01 38.01 -34.46
CA PRO A 67 -0.94 39.00 -35.00
C PRO A 67 -1.47 38.64 -36.39
N SER A 68 -0.64 37.98 -37.21
CA SER A 68 -0.95 37.54 -38.56
C SER A 68 -1.73 36.21 -38.61
N ASN A 69 -1.84 35.49 -37.48
CA ASN A 69 -2.38 34.12 -37.42
C ASN A 69 -3.26 33.87 -36.17
N ARG A 70 -4.16 34.80 -35.84
CA ARG A 70 -5.00 34.79 -34.62
C ARG A 70 -5.81 33.49 -34.42
N GLY A 71 -6.22 32.81 -35.48
CA GLY A 71 -7.00 31.56 -35.41
C GLY A 71 -6.22 30.34 -34.92
N ILE A 72 -4.90 30.33 -35.06
CA ILE A 72 -4.03 29.19 -34.71
C ILE A 72 -3.07 29.49 -33.55
N GLU A 73 -3.12 30.69 -32.98
CA GLU A 73 -2.25 31.13 -31.88
C GLU A 73 -2.23 30.13 -30.72
N ARG A 74 -3.40 29.69 -30.25
CA ARG A 74 -3.50 28.74 -29.14
C ARG A 74 -2.89 27.38 -29.48
N ALA A 75 -3.15 26.86 -30.68
CA ALA A 75 -2.62 25.59 -31.15
C ALA A 75 -1.10 25.65 -31.33
N CYS A 76 -0.58 26.78 -31.83
CA CYS A 76 0.85 27.02 -31.99
C CYS A 76 1.55 27.15 -30.63
N LYS A 77 1.00 27.89 -29.67
CA LYS A 77 1.53 27.96 -28.30
C LYS A 77 1.65 26.58 -27.67
N MET A 78 0.63 25.75 -27.84
CA MET A 78 0.65 24.37 -27.34
C MET A 78 1.66 23.50 -28.09
N ALA A 79 1.82 23.66 -29.40
CA ALA A 79 2.80 22.92 -30.18
C ALA A 79 4.24 23.28 -29.77
N LEU A 80 4.54 24.58 -29.61
CA LEU A 80 5.84 25.07 -29.18
C LEU A 80 6.20 24.59 -27.77
N ALA A 81 5.25 24.59 -26.83
CA ALA A 81 5.48 24.07 -25.48
C ALA A 81 5.85 22.56 -25.47
N VAL A 82 5.25 21.76 -26.36
CA VAL A 82 5.61 20.34 -26.51
C VAL A 82 7.00 20.17 -27.13
N LEU A 83 7.37 21.05 -28.05
CA LEU A 83 8.70 21.03 -28.67
C LEU A 83 9.80 21.46 -27.69
N VAL A 84 9.52 22.37 -26.75
CA VAL A 84 10.42 22.71 -25.65
C VAL A 84 10.66 21.49 -24.77
N ASP A 85 9.60 20.82 -24.31
CA ASP A 85 9.70 19.58 -23.52
C ASP A 85 10.41 18.45 -24.28
N ALA A 86 10.24 18.36 -25.60
CA ALA A 86 10.99 17.41 -26.42
C ALA A 86 12.48 17.77 -26.54
N GLY A 87 12.81 19.07 -26.57
CA GLY A 87 14.18 19.56 -26.57
C GLY A 87 14.90 19.34 -25.23
N GLU A 88 14.22 19.66 -24.12
CA GLU A 88 14.72 19.44 -22.75
C GLU A 88 15.00 17.95 -22.47
N ARG A 89 14.24 17.05 -23.11
CA ARG A 89 14.44 15.59 -23.05
C ARG A 89 15.41 15.05 -24.11
N ASN A 90 16.12 15.93 -24.84
CA ASN A 90 17.06 15.58 -25.91
C ASN A 90 16.47 14.73 -27.04
N VAL A 91 15.15 14.78 -27.26
CA VAL A 91 14.47 14.07 -28.36
C VAL A 91 14.68 14.79 -29.70
N ILE A 92 14.83 16.13 -29.66
CA ILE A 92 15.11 16.97 -30.82
C ILE A 92 16.20 17.99 -30.48
N ALA A 93 17.12 18.23 -31.40
CA ALA A 93 18.22 19.20 -31.22
C ALA A 93 17.81 20.64 -31.57
N ASP A 94 16.87 20.83 -32.49
CA ASP A 94 16.35 22.13 -32.93
C ASP A 94 14.96 22.34 -32.32
N TYR A 95 14.88 23.17 -31.28
CA TYR A 95 13.68 23.44 -30.50
C TYR A 95 13.62 24.91 -30.01
N PRO A 96 12.45 25.39 -29.57
CA PRO A 96 12.30 26.78 -29.13
C PRO A 96 13.03 27.00 -27.80
N THR A 97 14.16 27.68 -27.80
CA THR A 97 14.92 28.00 -26.58
C THR A 97 14.40 29.26 -25.87
N PHE A 98 13.64 30.10 -26.57
CA PHE A 98 13.13 31.38 -26.07
C PHE A 98 11.90 31.28 -25.14
N PHE A 99 11.40 30.06 -24.87
CA PHE A 99 10.41 29.79 -23.81
C PHE A 99 11.04 29.16 -22.57
N GLY A 100 12.36 28.87 -22.59
CA GLY A 100 13.05 28.18 -21.52
C GLY A 100 13.25 29.06 -20.28
N ARG A 101 13.01 28.47 -19.11
CA ARG A 101 13.66 28.87 -17.86
C ARG A 101 15.16 28.62 -18.03
N THR A 102 15.94 29.57 -18.53
CA THR A 102 17.39 29.39 -18.62
C THR A 102 18.09 30.08 -17.45
N GLN A 103 18.62 29.26 -16.55
CA GLN A 103 20.04 29.32 -16.20
C GLN A 103 20.56 27.89 -16.09
N ARG A 104 20.93 27.31 -17.23
CA ARG A 104 22.04 26.37 -17.27
C ARG A 104 22.89 26.71 -18.48
N THR A 105 24.14 26.90 -18.17
CA THR A 105 25.18 27.59 -18.92
C THR A 105 25.50 26.88 -20.22
N GLU A 106 25.87 27.70 -21.19
CA GLU A 106 26.43 27.36 -22.49
C GLU A 106 27.57 26.34 -22.35
N GLU A 107 27.37 25.11 -22.80
CA GLU A 107 28.46 24.27 -23.27
C GLU A 107 28.12 23.77 -24.67
N LEU A 108 29.05 24.07 -25.57
CA LEU A 108 28.95 24.00 -27.01
C LEU A 108 28.59 22.59 -27.50
N ALA A 109 27.66 22.57 -28.47
CA ALA A 109 27.43 21.43 -29.33
C ALA A 109 28.74 21.02 -30.02
N GLN A 110 29.28 19.87 -29.62
CA GLN A 110 30.19 19.09 -30.44
C GLN A 110 29.49 17.78 -30.78
N GLY A 111 29.32 17.54 -32.09
CA GLY A 111 28.57 16.41 -32.61
C GLY A 111 29.17 15.07 -32.17
N GLU A 112 28.30 14.12 -31.84
CA GLU A 112 28.73 12.76 -31.57
C GLU A 112 29.02 12.02 -32.89
N PRO A 113 30.20 11.40 -33.03
CA PRO A 113 30.47 10.42 -34.08
C PRO A 113 29.69 9.13 -33.80
N ILE A 114 29.31 8.47 -34.88
CA ILE A 114 28.67 7.15 -34.90
C ILE A 114 29.50 6.18 -34.04
N ARG A 115 28.91 5.63 -32.97
CA ARG A 115 29.47 4.52 -32.20
C ARG A 115 28.58 3.29 -32.36
N GLU A 116 29.00 2.41 -33.27
CA GLU A 116 28.67 0.99 -33.18
C GLU A 116 29.30 0.42 -31.89
N GLY A 117 28.53 -0.34 -31.11
CA GLY A 117 29.06 -1.24 -30.09
C GLY A 117 29.33 -0.68 -28.68
N ALA A 118 28.46 0.16 -28.11
CA ALA A 118 28.53 0.49 -26.68
C ALA A 118 27.58 -0.39 -25.85
N ALA A 119 28.08 -0.89 -24.71
CA ALA A 119 27.41 -1.82 -23.80
C ALA A 119 26.03 -1.31 -23.33
N LEU A 120 25.12 -2.26 -23.09
CA LEU A 120 23.80 -2.04 -22.47
C LEU A 120 23.93 -1.10 -21.26
N VAL A 121 23.55 0.17 -21.45
CA VAL A 121 23.33 1.09 -20.35
C VAL A 121 22.06 0.63 -19.65
N LEU A 122 22.22 -0.05 -18.51
CA LEU A 122 21.12 -0.25 -17.59
C LEU A 122 20.56 1.14 -17.22
N PRO A 123 19.23 1.32 -17.23
CA PRO A 123 18.63 2.60 -16.91
C PRO A 123 19.13 3.06 -15.53
N ALA A 124 19.53 4.32 -15.46
CA ALA A 124 19.91 4.97 -14.21
C ALA A 124 18.85 4.67 -13.14
N THR A 125 19.31 4.23 -11.97
CA THR A 125 18.45 4.06 -10.80
C THR A 125 17.69 5.37 -10.58
N PRO A 126 16.35 5.32 -10.46
CA PRO A 126 15.58 6.53 -10.20
C PRO A 126 16.12 7.19 -8.94
N ASP A 127 16.29 8.51 -9.01
CA ASP A 127 16.57 9.36 -7.85
C ASP A 127 15.71 8.92 -6.66
N ALA A 128 16.36 8.74 -5.50
CA ALA A 128 15.81 8.31 -4.22
C ALA A 128 14.28 8.35 -4.16
N GLU A 129 13.67 7.16 -4.22
CA GLU A 129 12.23 6.95 -4.15
C GLU A 129 11.59 7.83 -3.09
N SER A 130 10.59 8.63 -3.49
CA SER A 130 9.63 9.16 -2.53
C SER A 130 8.91 7.96 -1.89
N SER A 131 9.44 7.50 -0.76
CA SER A 131 9.00 6.39 0.10
C SER A 131 7.62 5.83 -0.26
N VAL A 132 7.58 4.74 -1.03
CA VAL A 132 6.36 3.95 -1.25
C VAL A 132 6.15 3.00 -0.05
N GLU A 133 6.23 3.57 1.15
CA GLU A 133 6.16 2.82 2.40
C GLU A 133 4.71 2.47 2.77
N PRO A 134 4.47 1.34 3.45
CA PRO A 134 3.18 1.03 4.03
C PRO A 134 2.70 2.13 4.99
N PHE A 135 1.40 2.16 5.28
CA PHE A 135 0.89 2.99 6.37
C PHE A 135 1.37 2.44 7.72
N SER A 136 1.55 3.33 8.70
CA SER A 136 1.84 2.94 10.07
C SER A 136 0.63 2.23 10.70
N ASP A 137 0.89 1.33 11.64
CA ASP A 137 -0.17 0.57 12.33
C ASP A 137 -1.13 1.51 13.08
N GLU A 138 -0.61 2.61 13.62
CA GLU A 138 -1.40 3.67 14.26
C GLU A 138 -2.34 4.37 13.27
N PHE A 139 -1.86 4.75 12.08
CA PHE A 139 -2.70 5.35 11.05
C PHE A 139 -3.80 4.38 10.60
N VAL A 140 -3.45 3.13 10.32
CA VAL A 140 -4.39 2.11 9.86
C VAL A 140 -5.51 1.91 10.89
N THR A 141 -5.12 1.77 12.16
CA THR A 141 -6.06 1.56 13.26
C THR A 141 -7.00 2.76 13.42
N GLU A 142 -6.46 3.98 13.48
CA GLU A 142 -7.26 5.20 13.65
C GLU A 142 -8.15 5.49 12.44
N PHE A 143 -7.64 5.27 11.22
CA PHE A 143 -8.43 5.45 10.00
C PHE A 143 -9.60 4.47 9.97
N LEU A 144 -9.34 3.17 10.12
CA LEU A 144 -10.39 2.15 10.06
C LEU A 144 -11.41 2.37 11.18
N ARG A 145 -10.98 2.60 12.41
CA ARG A 145 -11.88 2.88 13.54
C ARG A 145 -12.86 4.03 13.24
N ARG A 146 -12.37 5.14 12.66
CA ARG A 146 -13.22 6.30 12.31
C ARG A 146 -14.11 6.00 11.10
N ALA A 147 -13.58 5.34 10.08
CA ALA A 147 -14.33 4.97 8.88
C ALA A 147 -15.50 4.04 9.21
N LEU A 148 -15.28 3.02 10.04
CA LEU A 148 -16.31 2.08 10.49
C LEU A 148 -17.38 2.76 11.32
N TRP A 149 -16.96 3.59 12.28
CA TRP A 149 -17.92 4.36 13.08
C TRP A 149 -18.82 5.24 12.21
N ILE A 150 -18.26 5.90 11.19
CA ILE A 150 -19.04 6.69 10.22
C ILE A 150 -20.05 5.81 9.45
N GLN A 151 -19.59 4.65 8.95
CA GLN A 151 -20.43 3.71 8.19
C GLN A 151 -21.58 3.13 9.02
N GLU A 152 -21.34 2.86 10.30
CA GLU A 152 -22.32 2.23 11.20
C GLU A 152 -23.32 3.21 11.81
N ASN A 153 -22.90 4.45 12.07
CA ASN A 153 -23.68 5.36 12.92
C ASN A 153 -24.35 6.51 12.15
N ILE A 154 -23.77 6.97 11.02
CA ILE A 154 -24.26 8.18 10.34
C ILE A 154 -24.45 8.03 8.83
N ALA A 155 -23.93 6.97 8.20
CA ALA A 155 -24.01 6.81 6.75
C ALA A 155 -25.45 6.70 6.23
N ASP A 156 -26.32 5.92 6.89
CA ASP A 156 -27.72 5.78 6.45
C ASP A 156 -28.49 7.09 6.61
N ASP A 157 -28.34 7.77 7.76
CA ASP A 157 -28.97 9.06 8.04
C ASP A 157 -28.57 10.14 7.00
N MET A 158 -27.29 10.14 6.58
CA MET A 158 -26.79 11.00 5.50
C MET A 158 -27.45 10.72 4.15
N LEU A 159 -27.63 9.44 3.81
CA LEU A 159 -28.18 9.01 2.53
C LEU A 159 -29.69 9.24 2.47
N ASP A 160 -30.40 9.00 3.57
CA ASP A 160 -31.82 9.33 3.73
C ASP A 160 -32.05 10.84 3.52
N HIS A 161 -31.19 11.69 4.07
CA HIS A 161 -31.29 13.13 3.86
C HIS A 161 -30.91 13.58 2.46
N LEU A 162 -29.92 12.95 1.84
CA LEU A 162 -29.58 13.21 0.46
C LEU A 162 -30.76 12.91 -0.48
N GLU A 163 -31.47 11.80 -0.25
CA GLU A 163 -32.66 11.43 -1.00
C GLU A 163 -33.78 12.48 -0.87
N ARG A 164 -34.01 12.99 0.35
CA ARG A 164 -34.95 14.10 0.59
C ARG A 164 -34.52 15.40 -0.10
N ASP A 165 -33.24 15.81 -0.02
CA ASP A 165 -32.73 17.01 -0.72
C ASP A 165 -32.93 16.93 -2.24
N ILE A 166 -32.67 15.74 -2.82
CA ILE A 166 -32.90 15.48 -4.25
C ILE A 166 -34.39 15.59 -4.58
N HIS A 167 -35.26 15.02 -3.76
CA HIS A 167 -36.71 15.08 -3.95
C HIS A 167 -37.23 16.53 -3.95
N VAL A 168 -36.85 17.32 -2.95
CA VAL A 168 -37.19 18.76 -2.86
C VAL A 168 -36.68 19.50 -4.09
N ARG A 169 -35.44 19.23 -4.51
CA ARG A 169 -34.86 19.87 -5.70
C ARG A 169 -35.60 19.51 -6.99
N GLY A 170 -36.21 18.33 -7.07
CA GLY A 170 -37.06 17.90 -8.19
C GLY A 170 -38.46 18.53 -8.18
N GLN A 171 -39.02 18.78 -7.00
CA GLN A 171 -40.38 19.35 -6.85
C GLN A 171 -40.50 20.82 -7.23
N TYR A 172 -39.46 21.63 -6.94
CA TYR A 172 -39.55 23.09 -7.11
C TYR A 172 -38.87 23.58 -8.40
N LYS A 173 -39.65 24.27 -9.25
CA LYS A 173 -39.18 24.83 -10.54
C LYS A 173 -38.22 26.03 -10.38
N TYR A 174 -38.34 26.79 -9.29
CA TYR A 174 -37.53 27.98 -9.02
C TYR A 174 -36.42 27.73 -7.98
N TRP A 175 -35.25 28.32 -8.22
CA TRP A 175 -34.07 28.14 -7.35
C TRP A 175 -34.26 28.73 -5.94
N SER A 176 -34.96 29.86 -5.82
CA SER A 176 -35.24 30.50 -4.52
C SER A 176 -36.15 29.63 -3.65
N SER A 177 -37.23 29.09 -4.22
CA SER A 177 -38.18 28.20 -3.53
C SER A 177 -37.53 26.88 -3.10
N SER A 178 -36.76 26.24 -3.98
CA SER A 178 -35.99 25.03 -3.64
C SER A 178 -34.92 25.30 -2.58
N SER A 179 -34.24 26.46 -2.61
CA SER A 179 -33.22 26.77 -1.63
C SER A 179 -33.80 26.98 -0.22
N LYS A 180 -34.94 27.67 -0.12
CA LYS A 180 -35.64 27.84 1.17
C LYS A 180 -36.12 26.51 1.72
N GLN A 181 -36.75 25.68 0.90
CA GLN A 181 -37.28 24.40 1.36
C GLN A 181 -36.20 23.38 1.73
N ARG A 182 -35.08 23.34 1.02
CA ARG A 182 -33.93 22.51 1.42
C ARG A 182 -33.35 22.92 2.77
N GLN A 183 -33.41 24.20 3.11
CA GLN A 183 -32.97 24.69 4.41
C GLN A 183 -33.95 24.29 5.52
N GLU A 184 -35.27 24.41 5.27
CA GLU A 184 -36.32 23.96 6.19
C GLU A 184 -36.24 22.44 6.45
N GLU A 185 -36.01 21.63 5.41
CA GLU A 185 -35.79 20.19 5.55
C GLU A 185 -34.50 19.85 6.31
N LEU A 186 -33.42 20.61 6.10
CA LEU A 186 -32.18 20.46 6.85
C LEU A 186 -32.38 20.82 8.34
N GLU A 187 -33.16 21.84 8.64
CA GLU A 187 -33.53 22.20 10.02
C GLU A 187 -34.39 21.10 10.66
N ALA A 188 -35.38 20.58 9.93
CA ALA A 188 -36.20 19.46 10.37
C ALA A 188 -35.38 18.17 10.59
N TRP A 189 -34.34 17.93 9.79
CA TRP A 189 -33.37 16.86 10.06
C TRP A 189 -32.72 17.05 11.42
N ARG A 190 -32.17 18.25 11.63
CA ARG A 190 -31.42 18.56 12.83
C ARG A 190 -32.29 18.39 14.06
N ASP A 191 -33.58 18.71 13.98
CA ASP A 191 -34.52 18.50 15.07
C ASP A 191 -34.81 17.03 15.35
N ARG A 192 -34.90 16.19 14.31
CA ARG A 192 -35.18 14.74 14.44
C ARG A 192 -33.95 13.88 14.71
N ALA A 193 -32.75 14.34 14.39
CA ALA A 193 -31.53 13.57 14.56
C ALA A 193 -31.26 13.25 16.04
N GLU A 194 -31.08 11.97 16.33
CA GLU A 194 -30.77 11.48 17.68
C GLU A 194 -29.35 11.90 18.09
N LEU A 195 -28.41 11.80 17.17
CA LEU A 195 -27.04 12.26 17.37
C LEU A 195 -26.97 13.78 17.23
N ARG A 196 -26.35 14.46 18.20
CA ARG A 196 -26.12 15.93 18.16
C ARG A 196 -24.66 16.30 17.97
N ARG A 197 -23.76 15.37 18.33
CA ARG A 197 -22.32 15.55 18.20
C ARG A 197 -21.67 14.27 17.73
N LEU A 198 -20.67 14.42 16.88
CA LEU A 198 -19.86 13.32 16.36
C LEU A 198 -18.87 12.86 17.42
N LYS A 199 -18.64 11.55 17.46
CA LYS A 199 -17.57 10.96 18.30
C LYS A 199 -16.19 11.46 17.89
N TYR A 200 -15.99 11.71 16.60
CA TYR A 200 -14.74 12.20 16.03
C TYR A 200 -14.98 13.53 15.32
N SER A 201 -14.28 14.57 15.74
CA SER A 201 -14.32 15.85 15.06
C SER A 201 -13.70 15.74 13.67
N TRP A 202 -14.32 16.41 12.70
CA TRP A 202 -13.82 16.50 11.33
C TRP A 202 -13.82 17.95 10.86
N ARG A 203 -13.17 18.22 9.73
CA ARG A 203 -13.18 19.56 9.11
C ARG A 203 -14.45 19.74 8.29
N LEU A 204 -15.23 20.79 8.55
CA LEU A 204 -16.46 21.13 7.82
C LEU A 204 -16.45 22.58 7.33
N GLY A 205 -17.28 22.84 6.30
CA GLY A 205 -17.53 24.16 5.75
C GLY A 205 -16.41 24.71 4.84
N ARG A 206 -16.65 25.88 4.24
CA ARG A 206 -15.73 26.53 3.28
C ARG A 206 -14.38 26.91 3.89
N ALA A 207 -14.35 27.18 5.20
CA ALA A 207 -13.15 27.54 5.95
C ALA A 207 -12.41 26.33 6.57
N SER A 208 -12.87 25.10 6.31
CA SER A 208 -12.26 23.87 6.85
C SER A 208 -12.11 23.88 8.38
N ARG A 209 -13.13 24.42 9.08
CA ARG A 209 -13.11 24.52 10.54
C ARG A 209 -13.36 23.15 11.15
N VAL A 210 -12.61 22.81 12.20
CA VAL A 210 -12.86 21.58 12.96
C VAL A 210 -14.21 21.74 13.66
N SER A 211 -15.10 20.76 13.49
CA SER A 211 -16.42 20.73 14.07
C SER A 211 -16.79 19.30 14.47
N ASP A 212 -17.45 19.17 15.60
CA ASP A 212 -18.10 17.95 16.10
C ASP A 212 -19.63 18.02 15.94
N VAL A 213 -20.18 19.08 15.34
CA VAL A 213 -21.63 19.31 15.28
C VAL A 213 -22.29 18.34 14.28
N TRP A 214 -23.37 17.70 14.73
CA TRP A 214 -24.23 16.84 13.89
C TRP A 214 -25.72 17.22 14.08
N PRO A 215 -26.54 17.15 13.03
CA PRO A 215 -26.21 17.07 11.59
C PRO A 215 -25.44 18.30 11.05
N PRO A 216 -24.92 18.24 9.80
CA PRO A 216 -24.23 19.37 9.16
C PRO A 216 -25.07 20.65 9.15
N PRO A 217 -24.46 21.84 9.33
CA PRO A 217 -25.20 23.09 9.49
C PRO A 217 -25.80 23.65 8.19
N ASP A 218 -25.29 23.22 7.03
CA ASP A 218 -25.70 23.69 5.71
C ASP A 218 -25.58 22.58 4.65
N VAL A 219 -26.32 22.72 3.55
CA VAL A 219 -26.31 21.74 2.44
C VAL A 219 -24.90 21.55 1.84
N PRO A 220 -24.09 22.60 1.56
CA PRO A 220 -22.69 22.38 1.16
C PRO A 220 -21.88 21.52 2.13
N SER A 221 -22.08 21.69 3.44
CA SER A 221 -21.45 20.86 4.47
C SER A 221 -21.91 19.39 4.43
N LEU A 222 -23.16 19.10 4.05
CA LEU A 222 -23.62 17.74 3.77
C LEU A 222 -22.86 17.10 2.60
N TYR A 223 -22.68 17.81 1.47
CA TYR A 223 -21.92 17.29 0.32
C TYR A 223 -20.43 17.07 0.62
N ILE A 224 -19.85 17.89 1.50
CA ILE A 224 -18.51 17.67 2.04
C ILE A 224 -18.47 16.36 2.82
N ALA A 225 -19.41 16.15 3.74
CA ALA A 225 -19.50 14.94 4.54
C ALA A 225 -19.71 13.69 3.66
N LEU A 226 -20.54 13.75 2.61
CA LEU A 226 -20.71 12.67 1.63
C LEU A 226 -19.39 12.34 0.90
N GLY A 227 -18.55 13.35 0.66
CA GLY A 227 -17.20 13.16 0.12
C GLY A 227 -16.27 12.43 1.08
N VAL A 228 -16.36 12.73 2.37
CA VAL A 228 -15.65 12.01 3.43
C VAL A 228 -16.14 10.56 3.51
N LEU A 229 -17.46 10.33 3.49
CA LEU A 229 -18.06 8.99 3.48
C LEU A 229 -17.55 8.13 2.31
N GLN A 230 -17.55 8.68 1.09
CA GLN A 230 -17.00 7.98 -0.07
C GLN A 230 -15.50 7.66 0.09
N GLY A 231 -14.71 8.56 0.69
CA GLY A 231 -13.30 8.29 0.96
C GLY A 231 -13.07 7.25 2.07
N CYS A 232 -13.94 7.20 3.07
CA CYS A 232 -13.97 6.12 4.07
C CYS A 232 -14.25 4.78 3.39
N ASN A 233 -15.27 4.72 2.51
CA ASN A 233 -15.59 3.53 1.74
C ASN A 233 -14.41 3.08 0.86
N LEU A 234 -13.75 4.01 0.14
CA LEU A 234 -12.56 3.72 -0.64
C LEU A 234 -11.42 3.14 0.20
N GLY A 235 -11.16 3.72 1.38
CA GLY A 235 -10.10 3.28 2.27
C GLY A 235 -10.37 1.91 2.86
N VAL A 236 -11.59 1.65 3.33
CA VAL A 236 -12.01 0.35 3.87
C VAL A 236 -11.95 -0.75 2.80
N VAL A 237 -12.48 -0.50 1.60
CA VAL A 237 -12.42 -1.46 0.49
C VAL A 237 -10.96 -1.76 0.11
N ASN A 238 -10.10 -0.75 0.04
CA ASN A 238 -8.69 -0.98 -0.29
C ASN A 238 -7.94 -1.72 0.84
N ALA A 239 -8.23 -1.41 2.10
CA ALA A 239 -7.67 -2.12 3.24
C ALA A 239 -8.04 -3.61 3.27
N CYS A 240 -9.23 -3.97 2.81
CA CYS A 240 -9.67 -5.37 2.74
C CYS A 240 -9.15 -6.12 1.49
N MET A 241 -8.84 -5.40 0.39
CA MET A 241 -8.57 -6.04 -0.91
C MET A 241 -7.14 -5.85 -1.44
N GLY A 242 -6.42 -4.81 -1.01
CA GLY A 242 -5.13 -4.42 -1.59
C GLY A 242 -5.16 -4.07 -3.08
N ALA A 243 -6.35 -3.89 -3.66
CA ALA A 243 -6.55 -3.71 -5.10
C ALA A 243 -5.94 -2.40 -5.62
N ARG A 244 -5.51 -2.39 -6.88
CA ARG A 244 -5.02 -1.16 -7.53
C ARG A 244 -6.13 -0.12 -7.55
N SER A 245 -5.76 1.15 -7.44
CA SER A 245 -6.72 2.25 -7.51
C SER A 245 -7.54 2.23 -8.80
N SER A 246 -6.95 1.81 -9.93
CA SER A 246 -7.66 1.63 -11.20
C SER A 246 -8.65 0.47 -11.20
N GLU A 247 -8.37 -0.61 -10.45
CA GLU A 247 -9.25 -1.78 -10.34
C GLU A 247 -10.48 -1.48 -9.47
N ILE A 248 -10.29 -0.71 -8.39
CA ILE A 248 -11.39 -0.21 -7.58
C ILE A 248 -12.29 0.72 -8.39
N LEU A 249 -11.70 1.69 -9.10
CA LEU A 249 -12.44 2.67 -9.89
C LEU A 249 -13.11 2.08 -11.14
N ALA A 250 -12.67 0.91 -11.61
CA ALA A 250 -13.24 0.22 -12.77
C ALA A 250 -14.55 -0.53 -12.45
N ALA A 251 -14.94 -0.65 -11.18
CA ALA A 251 -16.17 -1.35 -10.81
C ALA A 251 -17.45 -0.58 -11.15
N ASP A 252 -18.46 -1.34 -11.57
CA ASP A 252 -19.79 -0.88 -11.95
C ASP A 252 -20.83 -1.43 -10.94
N ASP A 253 -22.05 -0.87 -10.88
CA ASP A 253 -23.09 -1.31 -9.93
C ASP A 253 -23.93 -2.50 -10.43
N VAL A 254 -23.76 -2.90 -11.70
CA VAL A 254 -24.42 -4.07 -12.31
C VAL A 254 -23.39 -4.88 -13.11
N GLY A 255 -23.34 -6.19 -12.87
CA GLY A 255 -22.54 -7.16 -13.63
C GLY A 255 -21.05 -7.24 -13.28
N PHE A 256 -20.48 -6.20 -12.66
CA PHE A 256 -19.08 -6.15 -12.17
C PHE A 256 -19.04 -5.37 -10.85
N GLY A 257 -19.44 -6.03 -9.76
CA GLY A 257 -19.62 -5.44 -8.43
C GLY A 257 -19.84 -6.52 -7.36
N PRO A 258 -20.39 -6.20 -6.17
CA PRO A 258 -20.60 -7.19 -5.10
C PRO A 258 -21.68 -8.21 -5.50
N VAL A 259 -21.29 -9.47 -5.67
CA VAL A 259 -22.22 -10.60 -5.87
C VAL A 259 -21.93 -11.62 -4.78
N ALA A 260 -22.87 -11.80 -3.84
CA ALA A 260 -22.82 -12.82 -2.79
C ALA A 260 -21.48 -12.86 -2.01
N GLY A 261 -21.05 -11.72 -1.46
CA GLY A 261 -19.78 -11.63 -0.71
C GLY A 261 -18.51 -11.65 -1.58
N ARG A 262 -18.62 -11.36 -2.89
CA ARG A 262 -17.47 -11.28 -3.81
C ARG A 262 -17.49 -10.01 -4.65
N TYR A 263 -16.34 -9.39 -4.90
CA TYR A 263 -16.19 -8.21 -5.76
C TYR A 263 -15.61 -8.62 -7.10
N GLN A 264 -16.26 -8.26 -8.20
CA GLN A 264 -15.75 -8.54 -9.55
C GLN A 264 -15.29 -7.24 -10.25
N SER A 265 -14.07 -7.20 -10.78
CA SER A 265 -13.53 -6.08 -11.58
C SER A 265 -12.62 -6.56 -12.71
N ARG A 266 -11.95 -5.64 -13.41
CA ARG A 266 -10.98 -5.94 -14.46
C ARG A 266 -9.64 -5.24 -14.25
N THR A 267 -8.56 -5.98 -14.45
CA THR A 267 -7.18 -5.43 -14.49
C THR A 267 -6.79 -5.19 -15.94
N TYR A 268 -6.36 -3.96 -16.25
CA TYR A 268 -5.94 -3.56 -17.61
C TYR A 268 -4.43 -3.34 -17.74
N LYS A 269 -3.69 -3.21 -16.63
CA LYS A 269 -2.24 -3.01 -16.64
C LYS A 269 -1.54 -4.37 -16.60
N LEU A 270 -0.52 -4.55 -17.45
CA LEU A 270 0.31 -5.76 -17.54
C LEU A 270 -0.46 -7.02 -17.97
N VAL A 271 -1.57 -6.85 -18.68
CA VAL A 271 -2.35 -7.96 -19.25
C VAL A 271 -2.42 -7.75 -20.76
N ASP A 272 -1.92 -8.71 -21.53
CA ASP A 272 -1.88 -8.66 -23.01
C ASP A 272 -3.26 -8.92 -23.66
N GLU A 273 -4.29 -9.25 -22.87
CA GLU A 273 -5.64 -9.52 -23.33
C GLU A 273 -6.45 -8.25 -23.65
N ILE A 274 -7.00 -8.19 -24.86
CA ILE A 274 -7.90 -7.11 -25.30
C ILE A 274 -9.17 -7.14 -24.45
N GLY A 275 -9.30 -6.16 -23.56
CA GLY A 275 -10.46 -6.03 -22.66
C GLY A 275 -10.12 -6.18 -21.17
N GLY A 276 -8.87 -6.48 -20.81
CA GLY A 276 -8.41 -6.66 -19.43
C GLY A 276 -8.83 -8.01 -18.82
N GLN A 277 -8.07 -8.49 -17.84
CA GLN A 277 -8.33 -9.75 -17.15
C GLN A 277 -9.43 -9.57 -16.10
N ALA A 278 -10.45 -10.42 -16.12
CA ALA A 278 -11.47 -10.45 -15.06
C ALA A 278 -10.84 -10.88 -13.73
N ARG A 279 -11.19 -10.18 -12.65
CA ARG A 279 -10.72 -10.43 -11.28
C ARG A 279 -11.92 -10.58 -10.36
N ASP A 280 -11.77 -11.44 -9.38
CA ASP A 280 -12.78 -11.77 -8.40
C ASP A 280 -12.14 -11.84 -7.01
N TRP A 281 -12.64 -11.04 -6.06
CA TRP A 281 -12.13 -10.97 -4.69
C TRP A 281 -13.21 -11.37 -3.69
N PRO A 282 -12.92 -12.23 -2.71
CA PRO A 282 -13.81 -12.37 -1.55
C PRO A 282 -13.87 -11.04 -0.79
N LEU A 283 -15.07 -10.58 -0.44
CA LEU A 283 -15.28 -9.36 0.33
C LEU A 283 -15.48 -9.69 1.80
N HIS A 284 -14.71 -9.03 2.65
CA HIS A 284 -15.01 -9.00 4.09
C HIS A 284 -16.37 -8.28 4.31
N PRO A 285 -17.22 -8.70 5.27
CA PRO A 285 -18.55 -8.10 5.49
C PRO A 285 -18.53 -6.57 5.65
N VAL A 286 -17.47 -6.06 6.27
CA VAL A 286 -17.21 -4.62 6.41
C VAL A 286 -17.00 -3.92 5.05
N ALA A 287 -16.27 -4.54 4.13
CA ALA A 287 -16.08 -4.02 2.78
C ALA A 287 -17.36 -4.14 1.95
N GLU A 288 -18.13 -5.21 2.14
CA GLU A 288 -19.46 -5.37 1.54
C GLU A 288 -20.40 -4.23 1.96
N ARG A 289 -20.46 -3.93 3.26
CA ARG A 289 -21.22 -2.80 3.79
C ARG A 289 -20.75 -1.46 3.20
N ALA A 290 -19.44 -1.24 3.11
CA ALA A 290 -18.88 -0.05 2.50
C ALA A 290 -19.30 0.11 1.03
N ILE A 291 -19.36 -1.00 0.28
CA ILE A 291 -19.80 -1.01 -1.11
C ILE A 291 -21.32 -0.80 -1.21
N GLU A 292 -22.13 -1.35 -0.31
CA GLU A 292 -23.58 -1.13 -0.27
C GLU A 292 -23.90 0.36 -0.05
N ILE A 293 -23.26 0.98 0.94
CA ILE A 293 -23.35 2.42 1.21
C ILE A 293 -22.95 3.22 -0.04
N GLN A 294 -21.82 2.85 -0.67
CA GLN A 294 -21.36 3.50 -1.89
C GLN A 294 -22.33 3.32 -3.06
N ARG A 295 -22.94 2.15 -3.20
CA ARG A 295 -23.94 1.85 -4.23
C ARG A 295 -25.15 2.75 -4.06
N ARG A 296 -25.69 2.84 -2.84
CA ARG A 296 -26.81 3.74 -2.52
C ARG A 296 -26.46 5.20 -2.82
N LEU A 297 -25.28 5.66 -2.44
CA LEU A 297 -24.78 7.00 -2.80
C LEU A 297 -24.72 7.21 -4.32
N SER A 298 -24.20 6.23 -5.05
CA SER A 298 -24.06 6.29 -6.51
C SER A 298 -25.43 6.35 -7.19
N LEU A 299 -26.40 5.54 -6.78
CA LEU A 299 -27.74 5.51 -7.36
C LEU A 299 -28.48 6.84 -7.20
N LEU A 300 -28.29 7.53 -6.07
CA LEU A 300 -28.94 8.82 -5.80
C LEU A 300 -28.41 9.95 -6.70
N LEU A 301 -27.12 9.94 -7.06
CA LEU A 301 -26.46 11.09 -7.71
C LEU A 301 -26.04 10.85 -9.16
N ARG A 302 -25.91 9.59 -9.57
CA ARG A 302 -25.45 9.20 -10.90
C ARG A 302 -26.55 9.46 -11.95
N PRO A 303 -26.20 10.00 -13.13
CA PRO A 303 -27.17 10.14 -14.22
C PRO A 303 -27.74 8.79 -14.69
N GLU A 304 -29.01 8.80 -15.13
CA GLU A 304 -29.64 7.64 -15.76
C GLU A 304 -28.79 7.09 -16.93
N GLY A 305 -28.73 5.76 -17.04
CA GLY A 305 -27.97 5.05 -18.09
C GLY A 305 -26.47 4.90 -17.83
N GLN A 306 -25.93 5.44 -16.74
CA GLN A 306 -24.55 5.14 -16.32
C GLN A 306 -24.56 4.08 -15.22
N ASN A 307 -23.48 3.29 -15.13
CA ASN A 307 -23.35 2.15 -14.23
C ASN A 307 -22.12 2.25 -13.29
N HIS A 308 -21.38 3.35 -13.26
CA HIS A 308 -20.18 3.48 -12.43
C HIS A 308 -20.49 3.56 -10.92
N LEU A 309 -19.74 2.84 -10.09
CA LEU A 309 -19.92 2.82 -8.62
C LEU A 309 -19.34 4.07 -7.94
N TRP A 310 -18.16 4.51 -8.37
CA TRP A 310 -17.44 5.62 -7.74
C TRP A 310 -17.67 6.94 -8.47
N ILE A 311 -18.11 7.96 -7.74
CA ILE A 311 -18.61 9.21 -8.30
C ILE A 311 -17.78 10.43 -7.88
N ARG A 312 -17.65 11.38 -8.79
CA ARG A 312 -17.12 12.71 -8.49
C ARG A 312 -18.27 13.61 -8.02
N LEU A 313 -18.22 13.99 -6.75
CA LEU A 313 -19.15 14.95 -6.15
C LEU A 313 -18.76 16.38 -6.57
N GLN A 314 -19.15 16.81 -7.77
CA GLN A 314 -19.02 18.21 -8.21
C GLN A 314 -20.27 18.74 -8.91
N GLY A 315 -20.98 19.65 -8.25
CA GLY A 315 -22.06 20.42 -8.86
C GLY A 315 -23.34 19.62 -9.12
N LYS A 316 -24.04 19.95 -10.22
CA LYS A 316 -25.39 19.45 -10.52
C LYS A 316 -25.45 18.02 -11.10
N LYS A 317 -24.32 17.41 -11.50
CA LYS A 317 -24.25 16.09 -12.12
C LYS A 317 -23.02 15.32 -11.63
N ALA A 318 -23.21 14.11 -11.12
CA ALA A 318 -22.10 13.23 -10.79
C ALA A 318 -21.48 12.61 -12.06
N THR A 319 -20.16 12.43 -12.06
CA THR A 319 -19.42 11.75 -13.14
C THR A 319 -18.52 10.68 -12.57
N ARG A 320 -18.02 9.74 -13.40
CA ARG A 320 -17.10 8.69 -12.94
C ARG A 320 -15.87 9.29 -12.26
N LEU A 321 -15.52 8.76 -11.09
CA LEU A 321 -14.35 9.17 -10.34
C LEU A 321 -13.05 8.76 -11.08
N THR A 322 -12.15 9.73 -11.28
CA THR A 322 -10.89 9.50 -12.02
C THR A 322 -9.66 9.34 -11.11
N SER A 323 -9.74 9.77 -9.85
CA SER A 323 -8.63 9.71 -8.90
C SER A 323 -9.10 9.40 -7.49
N ALA A 324 -8.97 8.14 -7.08
CA ALA A 324 -9.24 7.68 -5.72
C ALA A 324 -8.30 8.36 -4.71
N THR A 325 -7.03 8.53 -5.07
CA THR A 325 -6.01 9.24 -4.26
C THR A 325 -6.46 10.64 -3.85
N SER A 326 -7.06 11.40 -4.77
CA SER A 326 -7.48 12.77 -4.47
C SER A 326 -8.60 12.82 -3.41
N VAL A 327 -9.54 11.89 -3.47
CA VAL A 327 -10.67 11.75 -2.53
C VAL A 327 -10.16 11.24 -1.19
N PHE A 328 -9.32 10.21 -1.19
CA PHE A 328 -8.74 9.63 0.02
C PHE A 328 -7.88 10.64 0.78
N ARG A 329 -6.98 11.37 0.09
CA ARG A 329 -6.15 12.41 0.71
C ARG A 329 -6.99 13.49 1.39
N ARG A 330 -8.05 13.95 0.72
CA ARG A 330 -8.99 14.92 1.31
C ARG A 330 -9.69 14.33 2.52
N THR A 331 -10.10 13.07 2.46
CA THR A 331 -10.77 12.40 3.58
C THR A 331 -9.86 12.30 4.80
N VAL A 332 -8.60 11.90 4.61
CA VAL A 332 -7.59 11.85 5.68
C VAL A 332 -7.37 13.22 6.33
N GLU A 333 -7.32 14.29 5.52
CA GLU A 333 -7.23 15.66 6.03
C GLU A 333 -8.47 16.06 6.83
N TYR A 334 -9.67 15.71 6.33
CA TYR A 334 -10.93 16.06 6.95
C TYR A 334 -11.15 15.30 8.26
N LEU A 335 -10.69 14.06 8.36
CA LEU A 335 -10.68 13.28 9.59
C LEU A 335 -9.58 13.70 10.57
N GLY A 336 -8.71 14.66 10.21
CA GLY A 336 -7.62 15.13 11.07
C GLY A 336 -6.47 14.14 11.23
N LEU A 337 -6.35 13.15 10.34
CA LEU A 337 -5.39 12.05 10.44
C LEU A 337 -4.06 12.33 9.73
N SER A 338 -3.88 13.50 9.12
CA SER A 338 -2.67 13.84 8.36
C SER A 338 -1.37 13.78 9.17
N HIS A 339 -1.45 14.01 10.49
CA HIS A 339 -0.28 13.95 11.38
C HIS A 339 0.28 12.54 11.56
N LEU A 340 -0.54 11.50 11.35
CA LEU A 340 -0.15 10.09 11.47
C LEU A 340 0.51 9.53 10.21
N LEU A 341 0.61 10.32 9.13
CA LEU A 341 1.19 9.88 7.86
C LEU A 341 2.72 9.90 7.83
N GLY A 342 3.37 10.47 8.87
CA GLY A 342 4.82 10.66 8.93
C GLY A 342 5.31 11.63 7.85
N SER A 343 6.41 11.27 7.18
CA SER A 343 6.95 11.97 6.00
C SER A 343 6.15 11.72 4.71
N GLY A 344 5.27 10.71 4.71
CA GLY A 344 4.56 10.24 3.53
C GLY A 344 3.25 10.98 3.24
N THR A 345 2.66 10.70 2.08
CA THR A 345 1.33 11.20 1.71
C THR A 345 0.25 10.12 1.88
N ALA A 346 -1.02 10.52 1.95
CA ALA A 346 -2.18 9.62 1.92
C ALA A 346 -2.41 9.12 0.48
N HIS A 347 -1.49 8.32 -0.04
CA HIS A 347 -1.59 7.75 -1.38
C HIS A 347 -2.28 6.39 -1.36
N MET A 348 -3.25 6.16 -2.26
CA MET A 348 -4.01 4.89 -2.30
C MET A 348 -3.12 3.66 -2.50
N HIS A 349 -1.96 3.80 -3.15
CA HIS A 349 -1.02 2.70 -3.33
C HIS A 349 -0.40 2.21 -2.02
N ARG A 350 -0.30 3.05 -0.99
CA ARG A 350 0.23 2.64 0.32
C ARG A 350 -0.65 1.60 1.01
N TRP A 351 -1.96 1.59 0.74
CA TRP A 351 -2.84 0.53 1.25
C TRP A 351 -2.43 -0.83 0.72
N ARG A 352 -2.03 -0.93 -0.55
CA ARG A 352 -1.50 -2.17 -1.12
C ARG A 352 -0.25 -2.66 -0.39
N HIS A 353 0.74 -1.78 -0.18
CA HIS A 353 1.93 -2.15 0.59
C HIS A 353 1.61 -2.49 2.05
N THR A 354 0.61 -1.82 2.63
CA THR A 354 0.12 -2.12 3.99
C THR A 354 -0.48 -3.52 4.04
N VAL A 355 -1.34 -3.88 3.08
CA VAL A 355 -1.94 -5.21 2.97
C VAL A 355 -0.85 -6.26 2.70
N ALA A 356 0.09 -6.00 1.80
CA ALA A 356 1.21 -6.90 1.54
C ALA A 356 2.06 -7.14 2.80
N ARG A 357 2.36 -6.08 3.59
CA ARG A 357 3.04 -6.19 4.89
C ARG A 357 2.22 -7.00 5.89
N LEU A 358 0.92 -6.76 6.01
CA LEU A 358 0.04 -7.50 6.93
C LEU A 358 -0.04 -8.99 6.56
N VAL A 359 -0.12 -9.30 5.26
CA VAL A 359 -0.06 -10.68 4.74
C VAL A 359 1.29 -11.31 5.07
N ALA A 360 2.40 -10.64 4.76
CA ALA A 360 3.73 -11.16 5.05
C ALA A 360 3.94 -11.42 6.56
N LEU A 361 3.51 -10.49 7.42
CA LEU A 361 3.56 -10.66 8.88
C LEU A 361 2.72 -11.86 9.34
N SER A 362 1.55 -12.06 8.73
CA SER A 362 0.68 -13.19 9.07
C SER A 362 1.26 -14.52 8.59
N VAL A 363 1.94 -14.53 7.44
CA VAL A 363 2.64 -15.71 6.88
C VAL A 363 3.87 -16.08 7.69
N VAL A 364 4.65 -15.08 8.14
CA VAL A 364 5.91 -15.30 8.88
C VAL A 364 5.67 -15.56 10.37
N GLY A 365 4.72 -14.86 10.98
CA GLY A 365 4.50 -14.87 12.43
C GLY A 365 3.44 -15.84 12.92
N ALA A 366 2.44 -16.17 12.10
CA ALA A 366 1.33 -17.03 12.54
C ALA A 366 0.57 -17.70 11.38
N PRO A 367 1.23 -18.51 10.52
CA PRO A 367 0.54 -19.20 9.43
C PRO A 367 -0.61 -20.10 9.94
N LYS A 368 -0.49 -20.62 11.18
CA LYS A 368 -1.55 -21.39 11.87
C LYS A 368 -2.76 -20.55 12.27
N VAL A 369 -2.59 -19.29 12.67
CA VAL A 369 -3.71 -18.39 12.98
C VAL A 369 -4.51 -18.09 11.71
N LEU A 370 -3.84 -17.94 10.57
CA LEU A 370 -4.50 -17.84 9.28
C LEU A 370 -5.26 -19.13 8.92
N PHE A 371 -4.69 -20.31 9.18
CA PHE A 371 -5.37 -21.59 8.97
C PHE A 371 -6.61 -21.77 9.84
N ASP A 372 -6.52 -21.38 11.11
CA ASP A 372 -7.60 -21.52 12.09
C ASP A 372 -8.71 -20.47 11.85
N LEU A 373 -8.37 -19.25 11.42
CA LEU A 373 -9.35 -18.19 11.08
C LEU A 373 -10.08 -18.46 9.76
N PHE A 374 -9.39 -19.00 8.75
CA PHE A 374 -9.98 -19.23 7.43
C PHE A 374 -10.47 -20.66 7.22
N GLY A 375 -10.08 -21.63 8.06
CA GLY A 375 -10.49 -23.04 7.96
C GLY A 375 -9.87 -23.79 6.78
N HIS A 376 -8.78 -23.28 6.21
CA HIS A 376 -8.12 -23.84 5.02
C HIS A 376 -7.03 -24.85 5.44
N LYS A 377 -6.84 -25.90 4.65
CA LYS A 377 -5.84 -26.96 4.92
C LYS A 377 -4.44 -26.66 4.35
N ASP A 378 -4.31 -25.62 3.53
CA ASP A 378 -3.06 -25.32 2.79
C ASP A 378 -2.82 -23.81 2.62
N ILE A 379 -1.58 -23.37 2.87
CA ILE A 379 -1.19 -21.95 2.90
C ILE A 379 -1.32 -21.37 1.51
N GLU A 380 -1.11 -22.20 0.49
CA GLU A 380 -1.33 -21.89 -0.91
C GLU A 380 -2.77 -21.51 -1.20
N MET A 381 -3.77 -22.09 -0.53
CA MET A 381 -5.16 -21.64 -0.65
C MET A 381 -5.35 -20.28 0.04
N THR A 382 -4.87 -20.09 1.27
CA THR A 382 -4.97 -18.78 1.96
C THR A 382 -4.29 -17.66 1.15
N LEU A 383 -3.13 -17.97 0.58
CA LEU A 383 -2.38 -17.13 -0.34
C LEU A 383 -3.12 -16.94 -1.66
N HIS A 384 -3.74 -17.96 -2.27
CA HIS A 384 -4.52 -17.84 -3.49
C HIS A 384 -5.83 -17.04 -3.28
N TYR A 385 -6.41 -17.07 -2.07
CA TYR A 385 -7.59 -16.29 -1.68
C TYR A 385 -7.26 -14.83 -1.32
N MET A 386 -6.06 -14.55 -0.76
CA MET A 386 -5.60 -13.19 -0.40
C MET A 386 -4.80 -12.50 -1.52
N MET A 387 -4.20 -13.28 -2.43
CA MET A 387 -3.25 -12.82 -3.46
C MET A 387 -3.74 -13.06 -4.88
N SER A 388 -5.02 -12.76 -5.16
CA SER A 388 -5.58 -12.77 -6.53
C SER A 388 -4.84 -11.84 -7.52
N ASP A 389 -3.81 -11.11 -7.08
CA ASP A 389 -2.90 -10.30 -7.86
C ASP A 389 -1.45 -10.84 -7.74
N PRO A 390 -0.87 -11.40 -8.81
CA PRO A 390 0.49 -11.97 -8.82
C PRO A 390 1.57 -11.02 -8.30
N THR A 391 1.37 -9.71 -8.48
CA THR A 391 2.34 -8.71 -8.01
C THR A 391 2.22 -8.42 -6.51
N ILE A 392 1.04 -8.60 -5.88
CA ILE A 392 0.95 -8.60 -4.41
C ILE A 392 1.61 -9.85 -3.86
N ALA A 393 1.47 -10.98 -4.54
CA ALA A 393 2.18 -12.20 -4.17
C ALA A 393 3.69 -12.02 -4.20
N GLU A 394 4.23 -11.45 -5.28
CA GLU A 394 5.65 -11.12 -5.39
C GLU A 394 6.10 -10.13 -4.30
N GLU A 395 5.34 -9.04 -4.07
CA GLU A 395 5.63 -8.07 -3.01
C GLU A 395 5.58 -8.74 -1.61
N ALA A 396 4.57 -9.56 -1.33
CA ALA A 396 4.42 -10.25 -0.05
C ALA A 396 5.51 -11.31 0.17
N MET A 397 5.90 -12.03 -0.88
CA MET A 397 7.03 -12.97 -0.83
C MET A 397 8.36 -12.25 -0.62
N LEU A 398 8.56 -11.08 -1.25
CA LEU A 398 9.73 -10.24 -1.02
C LEU A 398 9.77 -9.75 0.44
N VAL A 399 8.65 -9.22 0.95
CA VAL A 399 8.58 -8.79 2.35
C VAL A 399 8.75 -9.96 3.31
N ALA A 400 8.19 -11.14 3.02
CA ALA A 400 8.41 -12.34 3.82
C ALA A 400 9.89 -12.74 3.85
N LYS A 401 10.56 -12.71 2.69
CA LYS A 401 12.00 -12.97 2.56
C LYS A 401 12.83 -11.99 3.41
N GLU A 402 12.55 -10.68 3.30
CA GLU A 402 13.22 -9.65 4.10
C GLU A 402 12.97 -9.81 5.62
N MET A 403 11.75 -10.19 6.01
CA MET A 403 11.42 -10.47 7.41
C MET A 403 12.16 -11.71 7.92
N THR A 404 12.28 -12.77 7.12
CA THR A 404 13.08 -13.95 7.44
C THR A 404 14.56 -13.59 7.59
N TYR A 405 15.09 -12.69 6.74
CA TYR A 405 16.45 -12.17 6.89
C TYR A 405 16.64 -11.36 8.15
N ALA A 406 15.70 -10.48 8.51
CA ALA A 406 15.75 -9.72 9.75
C ALA A 406 15.71 -10.65 10.99
N LEU A 407 14.85 -11.67 10.96
CA LEU A 407 14.76 -12.71 11.98
C LEU A 407 16.09 -13.46 12.13
N ALA A 408 16.67 -13.89 11.01
CA ALA A 408 17.94 -14.62 11.00
C ALA A 408 19.10 -13.76 11.48
N LYS A 409 19.19 -12.50 11.04
CA LYS A 409 20.18 -11.54 11.54
C LYS A 409 20.10 -11.37 13.05
N SER A 410 18.90 -11.16 13.60
CA SER A 410 18.70 -11.08 15.05
C SER A 410 19.19 -12.33 15.76
N GLY A 411 18.89 -13.52 15.23
CA GLY A 411 19.35 -14.78 15.81
C GLY A 411 20.86 -15.01 15.72
N ILE A 412 21.48 -14.61 14.60
CA ILE A 412 22.93 -14.69 14.41
C ILE A 412 23.65 -13.72 15.36
N THR A 413 23.17 -12.48 15.48
CA THR A 413 23.72 -11.49 16.42
C THR A 413 23.65 -12.00 17.84
N ASP A 414 22.49 -12.49 18.28
CA ASP A 414 22.31 -13.06 19.63
C ASP A 414 23.28 -14.23 19.87
N LEU A 415 23.54 -15.06 18.85
CA LEU A 415 24.49 -16.17 18.94
C LEU A 415 25.96 -15.71 19.03
N ILE A 416 26.34 -14.67 18.27
CA ILE A 416 27.69 -14.09 18.25
C ILE A 416 28.00 -13.41 19.59
N GLU A 417 27.03 -12.72 20.17
CA GLU A 417 27.13 -12.06 21.48
C GLU A 417 27.19 -13.06 22.65
N GLY A 418 27.20 -14.37 22.37
CA GLY A 418 27.25 -15.43 23.38
C GLY A 418 25.88 -15.76 24.00
N GLY A 419 24.81 -15.12 23.51
CA GLY A 419 23.43 -15.49 23.75
C GLY A 419 22.99 -16.69 22.90
N GLY A 420 21.68 -16.82 22.72
CA GLY A 420 21.07 -17.91 21.96
C GLY A 420 21.15 -19.27 22.66
N SER A 421 20.00 -19.91 22.88
CA SER A 421 19.91 -21.24 23.47
C SER A 421 18.96 -22.16 22.71
N GLY A 422 18.71 -23.34 23.26
CA GLY A 422 17.91 -24.39 22.66
C GLY A 422 18.75 -25.38 21.83
N PRO A 423 18.17 -26.53 21.46
CA PRO A 423 18.89 -27.61 20.78
C PRO A 423 19.55 -27.19 19.47
N ALA A 424 18.96 -26.22 18.74
CA ALA A 424 19.50 -25.75 17.48
C ALA A 424 20.77 -24.89 17.64
N ALA A 425 21.00 -24.28 18.81
CA ALA A 425 22.09 -23.34 19.03
C ALA A 425 23.47 -23.98 18.81
N ALA A 426 23.66 -25.24 19.25
CA ALA A 426 24.92 -25.96 19.07
C ALA A 426 25.21 -26.22 17.58
N SER A 427 24.19 -26.64 16.82
CA SER A 427 24.29 -26.87 15.38
C SER A 427 24.58 -25.55 14.64
N LEU A 428 23.89 -24.47 14.99
CA LEU A 428 24.10 -23.15 14.41
C LEU A 428 25.51 -22.62 14.69
N ARG A 429 26.06 -22.79 15.90
CA ARG A 429 27.46 -22.40 16.22
C ARG A 429 28.48 -23.13 15.35
N GLN A 430 28.22 -24.39 15.00
CA GLN A 430 29.09 -25.15 14.10
C GLN A 430 28.95 -24.72 12.63
N GLN A 431 27.73 -24.37 12.21
CA GLN A 431 27.44 -23.96 10.83
C GLN A 431 27.84 -22.53 10.53
N LEU A 432 27.81 -21.63 11.52
CA LEU A 432 28.05 -20.20 11.36
C LEU A 432 29.42 -19.88 10.73
N PRO A 433 30.56 -20.45 11.18
CA PRO A 433 31.86 -20.22 10.53
C PRO A 433 31.95 -20.76 9.11
N ARG A 434 31.11 -21.74 8.74
CA ARG A 434 31.05 -22.29 7.38
C ARG A 434 30.19 -21.40 6.49
N ALA A 435 29.06 -20.93 6.99
CA ALA A 435 28.19 -19.98 6.28
C ALA A 435 28.90 -18.65 6.02
N MET A 436 29.63 -18.13 7.02
CA MET A 436 30.48 -16.93 6.87
C MET A 436 31.62 -17.10 5.86
N ARG A 437 32.07 -18.34 5.61
CA ARG A 437 33.11 -18.64 4.59
C ARG A 437 32.56 -18.81 3.17
N MET A 438 31.25 -19.03 3.01
CA MET A 438 30.63 -19.22 1.69
C MET A 438 30.10 -17.91 1.07
N GLY A 439 30.13 -16.79 1.80
CA GLY A 439 29.67 -15.47 1.31
C GLY A 439 30.65 -14.72 0.41
N GLY A 440 31.92 -15.16 0.30
CA GLY A 440 32.92 -14.56 -0.58
C GLY A 440 34.35 -14.89 -0.17
N ASP A 441 35.27 -14.86 -1.14
CA ASP A 441 36.72 -14.95 -0.90
C ASP A 441 37.20 -13.66 -0.21
N GLU A 442 37.96 -13.80 0.88
CA GLU A 442 38.36 -12.80 1.88
C GLU A 442 37.40 -12.60 3.07
N PHE A 443 37.98 -12.64 4.27
CA PHE A 443 37.33 -12.74 5.57
C PHE A 443 36.60 -11.44 6.01
N ASP A 444 35.58 -11.01 5.25
CA ASP A 444 34.70 -9.90 5.65
C ASP A 444 33.27 -10.05 5.09
N THR A 445 32.64 -11.21 5.32
CA THR A 445 31.24 -11.41 4.92
C THR A 445 30.30 -10.68 5.87
N GLY A 446 29.44 -9.82 5.30
CA GLY A 446 28.44 -9.09 6.05
C GLY A 446 27.41 -10.03 6.67
N LEU A 447 26.86 -9.66 7.83
CA LEU A 447 25.81 -10.40 8.55
C LEU A 447 24.59 -10.75 7.67
N SER A 448 24.37 -9.99 6.60
CA SER A 448 23.35 -10.23 5.55
C SER A 448 23.61 -11.48 4.71
N GLU A 449 24.83 -11.70 4.23
CA GLU A 449 25.17 -12.85 3.37
C GLU A 449 25.11 -14.16 4.17
N THR A 450 25.54 -14.11 5.43
CA THR A 450 25.44 -15.24 6.35
C THR A 450 23.98 -15.61 6.62
N ALA A 451 23.11 -14.61 6.81
CA ALA A 451 21.68 -14.82 6.98
C ALA A 451 21.03 -15.42 5.71
N GLU A 452 21.45 -14.99 4.52
CA GLU A 452 20.96 -15.54 3.25
C GLU A 452 21.31 -17.03 3.08
N VAL A 453 22.55 -17.40 3.40
CA VAL A 453 23.00 -18.80 3.34
C VAL A 453 22.24 -19.69 4.34
N LEU A 454 22.09 -19.24 5.60
CA LEU A 454 21.46 -20.05 6.65
C LEU A 454 19.94 -20.21 6.49
N THR A 455 19.29 -19.28 5.79
CA THR A 455 17.84 -19.28 5.54
C THR A 455 17.47 -19.83 4.17
N TYR A 456 18.43 -20.36 3.40
CA TYR A 456 18.24 -20.76 2.00
C TYR A 456 17.53 -19.68 1.18
N GLU A 457 18.09 -18.47 1.15
CA GLU A 457 17.52 -17.30 0.48
C GLU A 457 16.16 -16.86 1.08
N GLY A 458 16.00 -16.97 2.40
CA GLY A 458 14.80 -16.55 3.13
C GLY A 458 13.61 -17.51 3.00
N LYS A 459 13.85 -18.74 2.52
CA LYS A 459 12.85 -19.81 2.37
C LYS A 459 12.65 -20.63 3.63
N THR A 460 13.63 -20.62 4.53
CA THR A 460 13.60 -21.34 5.80
C THR A 460 13.79 -20.38 6.96
N TRP A 461 13.55 -20.89 8.16
CA TRP A 461 13.38 -20.13 9.40
C TRP A 461 11.99 -19.53 9.54
N SER A 462 11.38 -19.77 10.68
CA SER A 462 10.05 -19.23 11.01
C SER A 462 10.00 -18.84 12.47
N LEU A 463 9.27 -17.76 12.76
CA LEU A 463 9.03 -17.36 14.14
C LEU A 463 7.94 -18.28 14.72
N VAL A 464 8.24 -18.97 15.81
CA VAL A 464 7.26 -19.83 16.49
C VAL A 464 6.43 -19.01 17.47
N ARG A 465 7.12 -18.21 18.27
CA ARG A 465 6.58 -17.22 19.22
C ARG A 465 7.69 -16.24 19.53
N GLU A 466 7.38 -15.15 20.22
CA GLU A 466 8.37 -14.14 20.60
C GLU A 466 9.60 -14.79 21.26
N GLY A 467 10.78 -14.51 20.71
CA GLY A 467 12.04 -15.09 21.17
C GLY A 467 12.31 -16.56 20.81
N VAL A 468 11.44 -17.24 20.05
CA VAL A 468 11.66 -18.64 19.63
C VAL A 468 11.58 -18.76 18.12
N ILE A 469 12.68 -19.18 17.51
CA ILE A 469 12.85 -19.37 16.07
C ILE A 469 12.95 -20.87 15.76
N CYS A 470 12.23 -21.33 14.74
CA CYS A 470 12.43 -22.66 14.18
C CYS A 470 13.42 -22.58 13.02
N THR A 471 14.53 -23.31 13.08
CA THR A 471 15.58 -23.33 12.04
C THR A 471 15.47 -24.50 11.07
N LYS A 472 14.33 -25.19 11.07
CA LYS A 472 14.10 -26.40 10.26
C LYS A 472 14.26 -26.09 8.76
N GLY A 473 15.12 -26.85 8.09
CA GLY A 473 15.35 -26.78 6.65
C GLY A 473 14.27 -27.46 5.80
N LEU A 474 14.31 -27.23 4.49
CA LEU A 474 13.37 -27.85 3.54
C LEU A 474 13.52 -29.38 3.53
N GLY A 475 12.44 -30.11 3.80
CA GLY A 475 12.43 -31.57 3.79
C GLY A 475 13.09 -32.24 5.00
N GLU A 476 13.49 -31.46 6.02
CA GLU A 476 14.02 -32.03 7.27
C GLU A 476 12.90 -32.64 8.11
N TYR A 477 13.25 -33.59 8.97
CA TYR A 477 12.32 -34.15 9.94
C TYR A 477 12.23 -33.25 11.18
N GLY A 478 11.02 -33.09 11.71
CA GLY A 478 10.81 -32.45 13.00
C GLY A 478 9.63 -33.10 13.73
N PRO A 479 9.66 -33.17 15.07
CA PRO A 479 8.59 -33.80 15.86
C PRO A 479 7.23 -33.07 15.74
N CYS A 480 7.24 -31.83 15.23
CA CYS A 480 6.04 -31.07 14.90
C CYS A 480 5.32 -31.56 13.62
N THR A 481 5.95 -32.42 12.81
CA THR A 481 5.39 -32.90 11.54
C THR A 481 5.39 -34.42 11.48
N LYS A 482 4.30 -35.02 10.96
CA LYS A 482 4.25 -36.46 10.62
C LYS A 482 5.02 -36.74 9.32
N GLY A 483 6.33 -36.45 9.27
CA GLY A 483 7.19 -36.67 8.09
C GLY A 483 8.09 -35.49 7.72
N ARG A 484 8.40 -35.35 6.42
CA ARG A 484 9.27 -34.31 5.83
C ARG A 484 8.47 -33.12 5.27
N GLY A 485 7.67 -32.48 6.12
CA GLY A 485 6.81 -31.34 5.74
C GLY A 485 7.29 -29.99 6.30
N ALA A 486 6.56 -28.91 5.96
CA ALA A 486 6.78 -27.57 6.49
C ALA A 486 6.64 -27.54 8.03
N PRO A 487 7.41 -26.69 8.75
CA PRO A 487 7.32 -26.60 10.21
C PRO A 487 5.89 -26.21 10.67
N ASP A 488 5.39 -26.84 11.74
CA ASP A 488 4.16 -26.41 12.45
C ASP A 488 4.56 -25.71 13.77
N PRO A 489 4.54 -24.36 13.81
CA PRO A 489 4.78 -23.59 15.02
C PRO A 489 3.90 -23.97 16.21
N GLY A 490 2.64 -24.30 15.97
CA GLY A 490 1.68 -24.61 17.04
C GLY A 490 1.88 -26.00 17.65
N ALA A 491 2.72 -26.85 17.05
CA ALA A 491 3.13 -28.13 17.59
C ALA A 491 4.61 -28.12 18.03
N CYS A 492 5.23 -26.94 18.16
CA CYS A 492 6.62 -26.81 18.57
C CYS A 492 6.83 -27.34 19.98
N ARG A 493 7.79 -28.27 20.13
CA ARG A 493 8.17 -28.87 21.42
C ARG A 493 9.47 -28.27 21.91
N THR A 494 9.63 -28.19 23.23
CA THR A 494 10.82 -27.59 23.83
C THR A 494 12.11 -28.34 23.53
N ALA A 495 12.03 -29.67 23.39
CA ALA A 495 13.12 -30.57 23.06
C ALA A 495 13.36 -30.77 21.54
N CYS A 496 12.79 -29.92 20.67
CA CYS A 496 12.98 -30.04 19.23
C CYS A 496 14.39 -29.57 18.81
N ASP A 497 15.10 -30.40 18.03
CA ASP A 497 16.46 -30.11 17.52
C ASP A 497 16.55 -28.82 16.69
N HIS A 498 15.43 -28.40 16.09
CA HIS A 498 15.33 -27.20 15.25
C HIS A 498 14.85 -25.96 16.00
N ARG A 499 14.78 -26.01 17.33
CA ARG A 499 14.32 -24.88 18.15
C ARG A 499 15.51 -24.06 18.62
N PHE A 500 15.53 -22.80 18.19
CA PHE A 500 16.48 -21.78 18.61
C PHE A 500 15.75 -20.74 19.47
N GLU A 501 16.33 -20.38 20.60
CA GLU A 501 15.75 -19.43 21.56
C GLU A 501 16.65 -18.23 21.73
N LEU A 502 16.09 -17.03 21.51
CA LEU A 502 16.78 -15.77 21.71
C LEU A 502 16.86 -15.40 23.20
N THR A 503 17.80 -14.54 23.56
CA THR A 503 17.97 -14.02 24.92
C THR A 503 16.68 -13.42 25.50
N ILE A 504 15.82 -12.80 24.69
CA ILE A 504 14.52 -12.27 25.15
C ILE A 504 13.60 -13.37 25.74
N ALA A 505 13.70 -14.61 25.25
CA ALA A 505 12.93 -15.74 25.75
C ALA A 505 13.41 -16.26 27.13
N LYS A 506 14.58 -15.81 27.59
CA LYS A 506 15.14 -16.16 28.91
C LYS A 506 14.26 -15.62 30.04
N GLN A 507 13.75 -14.40 29.90
CA GLN A 507 12.84 -13.80 30.89
C GLN A 507 11.52 -14.57 30.96
N GLN A 508 10.94 -14.91 29.81
CA GLN A 508 9.74 -15.75 29.73
C GLN A 508 9.96 -17.14 30.37
N CYS A 509 11.14 -17.74 30.18
CA CYS A 509 11.50 -19.01 30.83
C CYS A 509 11.43 -18.89 32.38
N LYS A 510 11.99 -17.82 32.95
CA LYS A 510 11.95 -17.58 34.40
C LYS A 510 10.51 -17.41 34.92
N GLU A 511 9.68 -16.71 34.19
CA GLU A 511 8.28 -16.48 34.55
C GLU A 511 7.47 -17.79 34.52
N ILE A 512 7.65 -18.60 33.47
CA ILE A 512 7.02 -19.91 33.34
C ILE A 512 7.46 -20.83 34.48
N LEU A 513 8.77 -20.94 34.76
CA LEU A 513 9.28 -21.76 35.86
C LEU A 513 8.71 -21.32 37.21
N THR A 514 8.60 -20.01 37.45
CA THR A 514 8.00 -19.49 38.68
C THR A 514 6.53 -19.89 38.82
N ALA A 515 5.77 -19.82 37.72
CA ALA A 515 4.36 -20.23 37.71
C ALA A 515 4.21 -21.75 37.92
N LEU A 516 4.99 -22.56 37.20
CA LEU A 516 4.98 -24.02 37.31
C LEU A 516 5.37 -24.49 38.71
N THR A 517 6.37 -23.88 39.34
CA THR A 517 6.76 -24.22 40.72
C THR A 517 5.62 -23.93 41.71
N ARG A 518 4.93 -22.80 41.58
CA ARG A 518 3.77 -22.46 42.43
C ARG A 518 2.63 -23.44 42.23
N GLU A 519 2.31 -23.76 40.97
CA GLU A 519 1.23 -24.68 40.65
C GLU A 519 1.54 -26.11 41.11
N ARG A 520 2.80 -26.54 40.99
CA ARG A 520 3.29 -27.82 41.50
C ARG A 520 3.16 -27.90 43.02
N GLN A 521 3.58 -26.86 43.75
CA GLN A 521 3.44 -26.80 45.22
C GLN A 521 1.97 -26.87 45.65
N ALA A 522 1.08 -26.19 44.93
CA ALA A 522 -0.36 -26.26 45.19
C ALA A 522 -0.93 -27.65 44.87
N ALA A 523 -0.50 -28.28 43.77
CA ALA A 523 -0.94 -29.62 43.40
C ALA A 523 -0.49 -30.68 44.41
N ASP A 524 0.74 -30.55 44.93
CA ASP A 524 1.32 -31.43 45.95
C ASP A 524 0.57 -31.28 47.29
N ALA A 525 0.29 -30.03 47.71
CA ALA A 525 -0.50 -29.74 48.91
C ALA A 525 -1.94 -30.29 48.84
N ASN A 526 -2.50 -30.41 47.63
CA ASN A 526 -3.84 -30.98 47.39
C ASN A 526 -3.83 -32.48 47.05
N GLY A 527 -2.66 -33.15 47.07
CA GLY A 527 -2.54 -34.59 46.81
C GLY A 527 -2.82 -35.02 45.36
N LEU A 528 -2.65 -34.12 44.38
CA LEU A 528 -2.93 -34.39 42.96
C LEU A 528 -1.72 -35.01 42.24
N GLU A 529 -1.38 -36.26 42.55
CA GLU A 529 -0.14 -36.94 42.09
C GLU A 529 0.09 -36.90 40.58
N MET A 530 -0.93 -37.18 39.76
CA MET A 530 -0.77 -37.16 38.29
C MET A 530 -0.46 -35.75 37.75
N LEU A 531 -1.00 -34.72 38.39
CA LEU A 531 -0.74 -33.34 38.02
C LEU A 531 0.69 -32.94 38.40
N VAL A 532 1.17 -33.39 39.57
CA VAL A 532 2.55 -33.18 40.02
C VAL A 532 3.55 -33.80 39.04
N GLU A 533 3.37 -35.06 38.61
CA GLU A 533 4.30 -35.69 37.66
C GLU A 533 4.28 -35.02 36.27
N ASN A 534 3.12 -34.53 35.81
CA ASN A 534 3.03 -33.75 34.57
C ASN A 534 3.79 -32.41 34.69
N LEU A 535 3.58 -31.68 35.78
CA LEU A 535 4.27 -30.42 36.06
C LEU A 535 5.77 -30.62 36.23
N ASP A 536 6.21 -31.72 36.85
CA ASP A 536 7.62 -32.10 36.95
C ASP A 536 8.25 -32.29 35.57
N GLY A 537 7.55 -32.97 34.66
CA GLY A 537 7.97 -33.11 33.26
C GLY A 537 8.13 -31.75 32.55
N GLN A 538 7.20 -30.81 32.78
CA GLN A 538 7.27 -29.47 32.21
C GLN A 538 8.43 -28.65 32.81
N ILE A 539 8.63 -28.69 34.13
CA ILE A 539 9.73 -28.03 34.82
C ILE A 539 11.08 -28.52 34.28
N VAL A 540 11.26 -29.85 34.16
CA VAL A 540 12.49 -30.44 33.58
C VAL A 540 12.73 -29.95 32.15
N ALA A 541 11.68 -29.89 31.34
CA ALA A 541 11.78 -29.43 29.96
C ALA A 541 12.20 -27.95 29.87
N GLU A 542 11.72 -27.11 30.81
CA GLU A 542 12.06 -25.70 30.91
C GLU A 542 13.49 -25.47 31.47
N LEU A 543 13.92 -26.25 32.46
CA LEU A 543 15.29 -26.22 33.01
C LEU A 543 16.37 -26.63 32.00
N LYS A 544 16.03 -27.44 30.99
CA LYS A 544 16.94 -27.79 29.88
C LYS A 544 17.20 -26.62 28.93
N ARG A 545 16.39 -25.57 28.97
CA ARG A 545 16.46 -24.46 28.00
C ARG A 545 17.63 -23.51 28.26
N TRP A 546 17.99 -23.23 29.51
CA TRP A 546 19.00 -22.22 29.86
C TRP A 546 19.80 -22.63 31.09
N ASP A 547 21.12 -22.76 30.94
CA ASP A 547 22.00 -23.21 32.03
C ASP A 547 22.01 -22.24 33.21
N GLU A 548 22.11 -20.93 32.97
CA GLU A 548 22.06 -19.92 34.03
C GLU A 548 20.72 -19.91 34.79
N VAL A 549 19.61 -20.08 34.07
CA VAL A 549 18.28 -20.14 34.71
C VAL A 549 18.16 -21.41 35.53
N ARG A 550 18.66 -22.53 35.01
CA ARG A 550 18.71 -23.79 35.75
C ARG A 550 19.50 -23.63 37.05
N GLU A 551 20.69 -23.05 37.00
CA GLU A 551 21.51 -22.82 38.19
C GLU A 551 20.80 -21.96 39.24
N GLN A 552 20.05 -20.93 38.81
CA GLN A 552 19.24 -20.09 39.69
C GLN A 552 18.11 -20.90 40.38
N PHE A 553 17.38 -21.72 39.64
CA PHE A 553 16.22 -22.46 40.18
C PHE A 553 16.61 -23.75 40.92
N LEU A 554 17.79 -24.33 40.68
CA LEU A 554 18.31 -25.48 41.44
C LEU A 554 18.73 -25.13 42.88
N GLN A 555 18.69 -23.85 43.26
CA GLN A 555 18.82 -23.44 44.66
C GLN A 555 17.62 -23.89 45.51
N ASP A 556 16.46 -24.10 44.88
CA ASP A 556 15.29 -24.69 45.51
C ASP A 556 15.46 -26.23 45.59
N SER A 557 15.37 -26.78 46.80
CA SER A 557 15.57 -28.21 47.06
C SER A 557 14.56 -29.11 46.33
N ASP A 558 13.32 -28.64 46.15
CA ASP A 558 12.27 -29.43 45.52
C ASP A 558 12.52 -29.54 44.00
N ILE A 559 12.87 -28.41 43.38
CA ILE A 559 13.21 -28.36 41.95
C ILE A 559 14.49 -29.13 41.67
N ARG A 560 15.47 -29.07 42.57
CA ARG A 560 16.69 -29.88 42.48
C ARG A 560 16.41 -31.37 42.47
N ARG A 561 15.52 -31.85 43.35
CA ARG A 561 15.11 -33.26 43.39
C ARG A 561 14.45 -33.69 42.09
N VAL A 562 13.58 -32.85 41.52
CA VAL A 562 12.91 -33.10 40.23
C VAL A 562 13.94 -33.21 39.09
N TRP A 563 14.92 -32.30 39.06
CA TRP A 563 15.99 -32.33 38.07
C TRP A 563 16.85 -33.60 38.18
N GLU A 564 17.29 -33.97 39.37
CA GLU A 564 18.11 -35.17 39.60
C GLU A 564 17.37 -36.46 39.27
N LYS A 565 16.05 -36.53 39.54
CA LYS A 565 15.19 -37.65 39.13
C LYS A 565 15.17 -37.82 37.61
N SER A 566 15.27 -36.73 36.85
CA SER A 566 15.26 -36.76 35.37
C SER A 566 16.58 -37.14 34.71
N LEU A 567 17.69 -37.15 35.49
CA LEU A 567 19.02 -37.54 35.02
C LEU A 567 19.31 -39.03 35.22
N LYS A 568 18.50 -39.71 36.04
CA LYS A 568 18.50 -41.17 36.21
C LYS A 568 17.59 -41.82 35.18
#